data_AF-A0A9D1J4M6-F1
#
_entry.id   AF-A0A9D1J4M6-F1
#
_cell.length_a   1.000
_cell.length_b   1.000
_cell.length_c   1.000
_cell.angle_alpha   90.00
_cell.angle_beta   90.00
_cell.angle_gamma   90.00
#
_symmetry.space_group_name_H-M   'P 1'
#
loop_
_entity.id
_entity.type
_entity.pdbx_description
1 polymer ?
#
loop_
_entity_poly.entity_id
_entity_poly.type
_entity_poly.pdbx_seq_one_letter_code
_entity_poly.pdbx_strand_id
1 'polypeptide(L)'
;MKKELGIARCGLACCLCSENGRCGGCDSGDCPGAGNCENRTCSISRRLRHCYECPDVENCRKGKLSDPRIYGFTHFARVYGENCLLACLARNEEAGIRYHRQGLKGDYDGFPDAGALARFIRSGESS
;
A
#
# COMPACT_ATOMS: atom_id res chain seq x y z
N MET A 1 12.80 -4.14 5.21
CA MET A 1 11.71 -4.39 4.25
C MET A 1 11.77 -5.84 3.79
N LYS A 2 10.64 -6.56 3.87
CA LYS A 2 10.45 -7.92 3.34
C LYS A 2 9.99 -7.83 1.89
N LYS A 3 10.93 -7.66 0.96
CA LYS A 3 10.67 -7.39 -0.48
C LYS A 3 9.71 -8.42 -1.10
N GLU A 4 9.85 -9.68 -0.70
CA GLU A 4 9.06 -10.83 -1.12
C GLU A 4 7.56 -10.70 -0.82
N LEU A 5 7.18 -9.89 0.19
CA LEU A 5 5.76 -9.67 0.54
C LEU A 5 5.09 -8.60 -0.32
N GLY A 6 5.87 -7.78 -1.03
CA GLY A 6 5.39 -6.80 -2.00
C GLY A 6 4.29 -5.86 -1.48
N ILE A 7 3.35 -5.54 -2.37
CA ILE A 7 2.20 -4.68 -2.10
C ILE A 7 0.92 -5.52 -2.04
N ALA A 8 0.02 -5.21 -1.11
CA ALA A 8 -1.27 -5.85 -1.03
C ALA A 8 -2.14 -5.50 -2.24
N ARG A 9 -3.20 -6.30 -2.47
CA ARG A 9 -4.18 -6.03 -3.53
C ARG A 9 -4.81 -4.64 -3.40
N CYS A 10 -5.00 -4.15 -2.18
CA CYS A 10 -5.56 -2.82 -1.89
C CYS A 10 -4.53 -1.68 -1.90
N GLY A 11 -3.23 -1.93 -2.12
CA GLY A 11 -2.18 -0.90 -2.08
C GLY A 11 -1.41 -0.78 -0.77
N LEU A 12 -1.78 -1.51 0.29
CA LEU A 12 -0.99 -1.54 1.54
C LEU A 12 0.41 -2.15 1.32
N ALA A 13 1.44 -1.60 1.96
CA ALA A 13 2.82 -2.07 1.82
C ALA A 13 3.10 -3.27 2.74
N CYS A 14 2.71 -4.49 2.31
CA CYS A 14 2.99 -5.72 3.03
C CYS A 14 4.49 -5.90 3.32
N CYS A 15 5.35 -5.43 2.40
CA CYS A 15 6.79 -5.44 2.54
C CYS A 15 7.33 -4.63 3.74
N LEU A 16 6.57 -3.65 4.26
CA LEU A 16 6.94 -2.83 5.42
C LEU A 16 6.15 -3.19 6.70
N CYS A 17 5.21 -4.14 6.63
CA CYS A 17 4.38 -4.51 7.77
C CYS A 17 5.14 -5.40 8.77
N SER A 18 5.20 -4.96 10.02
CA SER A 18 5.84 -5.65 11.14
C SER A 18 4.85 -6.27 12.14
N GLU A 19 3.56 -5.99 12.02
CA GLU A 19 2.54 -6.34 13.04
C GLU A 19 2.37 -7.84 13.26
N ASN A 20 2.63 -8.66 12.24
CA ASN A 20 2.59 -10.10 12.36
C ASN A 20 3.81 -10.71 11.68
N GLY A 21 4.74 -11.21 12.49
CA GLY A 21 5.96 -11.87 12.02
C GLY A 21 5.71 -13.15 11.20
N ARG A 22 4.49 -13.70 11.24
CA ARG A 22 4.06 -14.88 10.46
C ARG A 22 3.20 -14.54 9.25
N CYS A 23 2.90 -13.26 9.01
CA CYS A 23 2.05 -12.87 7.88
C CYS A 23 2.81 -13.09 6.56
N GLY A 24 2.30 -14.01 5.73
CA GLY A 24 2.81 -14.29 4.38
C GLY A 24 2.39 -13.27 3.31
N GLY A 25 1.77 -12.15 3.71
CA GLY A 25 1.30 -11.11 2.80
C GLY A 25 -0.14 -11.29 2.33
N CYS A 26 -0.61 -10.40 1.46
CA CYS A 26 -2.01 -10.37 1.04
C CYS A 26 -2.43 -11.61 0.23
N ASP A 27 -1.52 -12.15 -0.57
CA ASP A 27 -1.80 -13.31 -1.43
C ASP A 27 -1.82 -14.63 -0.63
N SER A 28 -1.15 -14.72 0.53
CA SER A 28 -1.25 -15.90 1.39
C SER A 28 -2.61 -16.02 2.08
N GLY A 29 -3.30 -14.88 2.28
CA GLY A 29 -4.56 -14.83 3.01
C GLY A 29 -4.41 -14.89 4.53
N ASP A 30 -3.18 -14.90 5.04
CA ASP A 30 -2.91 -14.94 6.50
C ASP A 30 -3.05 -13.56 7.16
N CYS A 31 -3.33 -12.51 6.38
CA CYS A 31 -3.51 -11.19 6.94
C CYS A 31 -4.83 -11.12 7.74
N PRO A 32 -4.83 -10.46 8.92
CA PRO A 32 -6.05 -10.24 9.68
C PRO A 32 -7.14 -9.60 8.81
N GLY A 33 -8.31 -10.25 8.74
CA GLY A 33 -9.44 -9.77 7.94
C GLY A 33 -9.40 -10.14 6.45
N ALA A 34 -8.49 -11.01 5.99
CA ALA A 34 -8.43 -11.46 4.59
C ALA A 34 -9.76 -12.01 4.07
N GLY A 35 -10.50 -12.77 4.90
CA GLY A 35 -11.79 -13.35 4.54
C GLY A 35 -12.89 -12.32 4.25
N ASN A 36 -12.77 -11.11 4.79
CA ASN A 36 -13.77 -10.03 4.67
C ASN A 36 -13.24 -8.82 3.89
N CYS A 37 -12.10 -8.96 3.19
CA CYS A 37 -11.49 -7.84 2.47
C CYS A 37 -12.17 -7.60 1.11
N GLU A 38 -12.98 -6.55 1.00
CA GLU A 38 -13.69 -6.20 -0.24
C GLU A 38 -12.75 -6.06 -1.45
N ASN A 39 -11.61 -5.37 -1.30
CA ASN A 39 -10.65 -5.16 -2.40
C ASN A 39 -10.00 -6.48 -2.87
N ARG A 40 -9.77 -7.42 -1.95
CA ARG A 40 -9.26 -8.75 -2.30
C ARG A 40 -10.29 -9.51 -3.11
N THR A 41 -11.53 -9.61 -2.63
CA THR A 41 -12.63 -10.29 -3.33
C THR A 41 -12.88 -9.66 -4.71
N CYS A 42 -12.93 -8.33 -4.79
CA CYS A 42 -13.17 -7.59 -6.03
C CYS A 42 -12.04 -7.76 -7.06
N SER A 43 -10.78 -7.66 -6.65
CA SER A 43 -9.64 -7.85 -7.57
C SER A 43 -9.59 -9.30 -8.09
N ILE A 44 -9.82 -10.30 -7.23
CA ILE A 44 -9.86 -11.70 -7.64
C ILE A 44 -10.99 -11.96 -8.64
N SER A 45 -12.21 -11.49 -8.39
CA SER A 45 -13.35 -11.71 -9.30
C SER A 45 -13.14 -11.05 -10.67
N ARG A 46 -12.39 -9.95 -10.71
CA ARG A 46 -12.00 -9.24 -11.93
C ARG A 46 -10.70 -9.76 -12.57
N ARG A 47 -10.07 -10.79 -12.00
CA ARG A 47 -8.78 -11.35 -12.45
C ARG A 47 -7.63 -10.32 -12.47
N LEU A 48 -7.67 -9.38 -11.54
CA LEU A 48 -6.61 -8.41 -11.31
C LEU A 48 -5.71 -8.88 -10.16
N ARG A 49 -4.42 -8.61 -10.26
CA ARG A 49 -3.48 -8.81 -9.15
C ARG A 49 -3.64 -7.70 -8.12
N HIS A 50 -3.80 -6.45 -8.55
CA HIS A 50 -3.92 -5.30 -7.63
C HIS A 50 -5.01 -4.32 -8.05
N CYS A 51 -5.48 -3.51 -7.10
CA CYS A 51 -6.42 -2.43 -7.38
C CYS A 51 -5.84 -1.38 -8.33
N TYR A 52 -4.53 -1.13 -8.32
CA TYR A 52 -3.91 -0.18 -9.24
C TYR A 52 -3.92 -0.64 -10.70
N GLU A 53 -4.24 -1.91 -10.98
CA GLU A 53 -4.42 -2.42 -12.35
C GLU A 53 -5.85 -2.22 -12.85
N CYS A 54 -6.78 -1.85 -11.96
CA CYS A 54 -8.17 -1.63 -12.30
C CYS A 54 -8.32 -0.35 -13.14
N PRO A 55 -8.97 -0.40 -14.31
CA PRO A 55 -9.18 0.80 -15.13
C PRO A 55 -10.02 1.86 -14.42
N ASP A 56 -10.90 1.44 -13.50
CA ASP A 56 -11.79 2.34 -12.75
C ASP A 56 -11.16 2.88 -11.45
N VAL A 57 -9.88 2.58 -11.18
CA VAL A 57 -9.27 2.83 -9.86
C VAL A 57 -9.32 4.30 -9.43
N GLU A 58 -9.19 5.23 -10.37
CA GLU A 58 -9.17 6.68 -10.11
C GLU A 58 -10.43 7.15 -9.36
N ASN A 59 -11.60 6.60 -9.74
CA ASN A 59 -12.89 6.93 -9.13
C ASN A 59 -13.33 5.90 -8.08
N CYS A 60 -12.56 4.84 -7.86
CA CYS A 60 -12.92 3.77 -6.95
C CYS A 60 -12.57 4.14 -5.50
N ARG A 61 -13.56 4.03 -4.61
CA ARG A 61 -13.39 4.18 -3.14
C ARG A 61 -13.87 2.96 -2.37
N LYS A 62 -13.97 1.80 -3.04
CA LYS A 62 -14.39 0.54 -2.43
C LYS A 62 -13.43 0.07 -1.34
N GLY A 63 -13.98 -0.45 -0.25
CA GLY A 63 -13.25 -0.99 0.88
C GLY A 63 -12.15 -0.05 1.37
N LYS A 64 -10.92 -0.56 1.40
CA LYS A 64 -9.73 0.15 1.86
C LYS A 64 -9.35 1.36 1.01
N LEU A 65 -9.84 1.49 -0.23
CA LEU A 65 -9.57 2.66 -1.08
C LEU A 65 -10.33 3.93 -0.64
N SER A 66 -11.27 3.82 0.30
CA SER A 66 -11.88 4.98 0.96
C SER A 66 -10.90 5.71 1.89
N ASP A 67 -9.82 5.05 2.32
CA ASP A 67 -8.75 5.63 3.11
C ASP A 67 -7.77 6.38 2.17
N PRO A 68 -7.59 7.71 2.33
CA PRO A 68 -6.70 8.50 1.49
C PRO A 68 -5.24 7.99 1.46
N ARG A 69 -4.74 7.43 2.58
CA ARG A 69 -3.40 6.85 2.63
C ARG A 69 -3.31 5.65 1.68
N ILE A 70 -4.23 4.71 1.82
CA ILE A 70 -4.24 3.47 1.03
C ILE A 70 -4.47 3.79 -0.46
N TYR A 71 -5.37 4.73 -0.73
CA TYR A 71 -5.58 5.26 -2.07
C TYR A 71 -4.29 5.88 -2.64
N GLY A 72 -3.54 6.65 -1.85
CA GLY A 72 -2.28 7.24 -2.29
C GLY A 72 -1.21 6.22 -2.71
N PHE A 73 -1.04 5.10 -1.98
CA PHE A 73 -0.17 4.01 -2.43
C PHE A 73 -0.65 3.37 -3.74
N THR A 74 -1.95 3.15 -3.85
CA THR A 74 -2.57 2.58 -5.06
C THR A 74 -2.37 3.51 -6.26
N HIS A 75 -2.62 4.81 -6.07
CA HIS A 75 -2.45 5.82 -7.10
C HIS A 75 -0.98 5.98 -7.50
N PHE A 76 -0.04 5.94 -6.53
CA PHE A 76 1.38 5.95 -6.84
C PHE A 76 1.77 4.76 -7.73
N ALA A 77 1.36 3.53 -7.36
CA ALA A 77 1.66 2.35 -8.16
C ALA A 77 1.02 2.40 -9.55
N ARG A 78 -0.18 3.00 -9.68
CA ARG A 78 -0.84 3.23 -10.98
C ARG A 78 -0.02 4.13 -11.89
N VAL A 79 0.52 5.23 -11.34
CA VAL A 79 1.22 6.28 -12.11
C VAL A 79 2.68 5.91 -12.39
N TYR A 80 3.38 5.36 -11.40
CA TYR A 80 4.83 5.14 -11.45
C TYR A 80 5.24 3.66 -11.53
N GLY A 81 4.29 2.74 -11.34
CA GLY A 81 4.55 1.29 -11.32
C GLY A 81 4.96 0.76 -9.95
N GLU A 82 4.66 -0.52 -9.72
CA GLU A 82 4.97 -1.20 -8.44
C GLU A 82 6.48 -1.26 -8.16
N ASN A 83 7.31 -1.51 -9.16
CA ASN A 83 8.77 -1.56 -8.99
C ASN A 83 9.32 -0.22 -8.50
N CYS A 84 8.80 0.90 -9.01
CA CYS A 84 9.19 2.23 -8.55
C CYS A 84 8.73 2.44 -7.09
N LEU A 85 7.49 2.05 -6.76
CA LEU A 85 6.99 2.12 -5.39
C LEU A 85 7.90 1.35 -4.43
N LEU A 86 8.22 0.09 -4.73
CA LEU A 86 9.07 -0.75 -3.89
C LEU A 86 10.49 -0.18 -3.73
N ALA A 87 11.07 0.38 -4.79
CA ALA A 87 12.38 1.04 -4.73
C ALA A 87 12.36 2.28 -3.82
N CYS A 88 11.33 3.12 -3.95
CA CYS A 88 11.12 4.28 -3.07
C CYS A 88 10.96 3.85 -1.61
N LEU A 89 10.13 2.84 -1.34
CA LEU A 89 9.90 2.34 0.01
C LEU A 89 11.15 1.76 0.66
N ALA A 90 11.97 1.01 -0.09
CA ALA A 90 13.25 0.50 0.41
C ALA A 90 14.18 1.65 0.81
N ARG A 91 14.40 2.61 -0.09
CA ARG A 91 15.23 3.79 0.17
C ARG A 91 14.74 4.60 1.36
N ASN A 92 13.42 4.79 1.47
CA ASN A 92 12.82 5.53 2.57
C ASN A 92 13.04 4.81 3.91
N GLU A 93 12.89 3.48 3.94
CA GLU A 93 13.13 2.70 5.15
C GLU A 93 14.60 2.78 5.60
N GLU A 94 15.55 2.72 4.66
CA GLU A 94 16.98 2.95 4.90
C GLU A 94 17.25 4.35 5.48
N ALA A 95 16.51 5.37 5.03
CA ALA A 95 16.57 6.74 5.54
C ALA A 95 15.86 6.94 6.90
N GLY A 96 15.33 5.88 7.52
CA GLY A 96 14.68 5.97 8.83
C GLY A 96 13.17 6.24 8.81
N ILE A 97 12.56 6.30 7.62
CA ILE A 97 11.10 6.40 7.48
C ILE A 97 10.47 5.07 7.90
N ARG A 98 9.38 5.14 8.66
CA ARG A 98 8.71 3.99 9.25
C ARG A 98 7.26 3.93 8.84
N TYR A 99 6.84 2.76 8.37
CA TYR A 99 5.45 2.49 8.01
C TYR A 99 4.52 2.43 9.25
N HIS A 100 5.09 2.02 10.39
CA HIS A 100 4.46 1.99 11.70
C HIS A 100 5.44 2.56 12.74
N ARG A 101 5.00 3.55 13.51
CA ARG A 101 5.70 4.15 14.66
C ARG A 101 4.95 3.91 15.96
N GLN A 102 3.65 4.17 15.98
CA GLN A 102 2.77 3.97 17.13
C GLN A 102 1.51 3.24 16.68
N GLY A 103 1.45 1.93 16.97
CA GLY A 103 0.46 1.04 16.37
C GLY A 103 0.53 1.11 14.84
N LEU A 104 -0.62 1.19 14.17
CA LEU A 104 -0.72 1.18 12.70
C LEU A 104 -0.35 2.51 12.01
N LYS A 105 -0.08 3.57 12.78
CA LYS A 105 0.30 4.89 12.26
C LYS A 105 1.81 5.02 12.12
N GLY A 106 2.28 5.59 11.03
CA GLY A 106 3.68 5.91 10.76
C GLY A 106 3.83 7.18 9.92
N ASP A 107 4.94 7.29 9.21
CA ASP A 107 5.32 8.50 8.47
C ASP A 107 4.54 8.70 7.17
N TYR A 108 3.81 7.68 6.73
CA TYR A 108 2.99 7.74 5.51
C TYR A 108 1.53 8.15 5.81
N ASP A 109 1.23 8.53 7.05
CA ASP A 109 -0.09 8.97 7.49
C ASP A 109 -0.16 10.51 7.57
N GLY A 110 -1.37 11.08 7.58
CA GLY A 110 -1.58 12.52 7.80
C GLY A 110 -1.42 13.42 6.58
N PHE A 111 -1.23 12.86 5.38
CA PHE A 111 -1.20 13.63 4.14
C PHE A 111 -2.61 14.10 3.73
N PRO A 112 -2.75 15.34 3.22
CA PRO A 112 -4.05 15.90 2.85
C PRO A 112 -4.68 15.21 1.63
N ASP A 113 -3.86 14.64 0.75
CA ASP A 113 -4.30 13.98 -0.47
C ASP A 113 -3.26 12.95 -0.97
N ALA A 114 -3.67 12.16 -1.97
CA ALA A 114 -2.82 11.15 -2.61
C ALA A 114 -1.60 11.74 -3.32
N GLY A 115 -1.68 12.96 -3.84
CA GLY A 115 -0.57 13.63 -4.52
C GLY A 115 0.52 14.06 -3.54
N ALA A 116 0.15 14.55 -2.36
CA ALA A 116 1.06 14.88 -1.27
C ALA A 116 1.77 13.62 -0.75
N LEU A 117 1.03 12.54 -0.51
CA LEU A 117 1.61 11.25 -0.14
C LEU A 117 2.52 10.70 -1.26
N ALA A 118 2.13 10.83 -2.53
CA ALA A 118 2.95 10.38 -3.66
C ALA A 118 4.28 11.14 -3.77
N ARG A 119 4.27 12.46 -3.53
CA ARG A 119 5.49 13.27 -3.44
C ARG A 119 6.39 12.78 -2.32
N PHE A 120 5.82 12.54 -1.13
CA PHE A 120 6.56 12.02 0.02
C PHE A 120 7.15 10.62 -0.22
N ILE A 121 6.38 9.70 -0.81
CA ILE A 121 6.88 8.36 -1.19
C ILE A 121 8.12 8.52 -2.08
N ARG A 122 8.06 9.41 -3.08
CA ARG A 122 9.14 9.62 -4.03
C ARG A 122 10.37 10.34 -3.45
N SER A 123 10.17 11.33 -2.59
CA SER A 123 11.28 12.14 -2.03
C SER A 123 11.88 11.51 -0.78
N GLY A 124 11.06 10.90 0.07
CA GLY A 124 11.46 10.51 1.43
C GLY A 124 11.67 11.72 2.34
N GLU A 125 11.11 12.88 1.97
CA GLU A 125 11.31 14.15 2.67
C GLU A 125 9.93 14.74 2.96
N SER A 126 9.66 14.99 4.24
CA SER A 126 8.53 15.80 4.68
C SER A 126 8.92 17.25 4.45
N SER A 127 8.48 17.83 3.33
CA SER A 127 8.66 19.24 3.00
C SER A 127 8.10 20.16 4.07
#